data_AF-A0A1H0JD36-F1
#
_entry.id   AF-A0A1H0JD36-F1
#
_cell.length_a   1.000
_cell.length_b   1.000
_cell.length_c   1.000
_cell.angle_alpha   90.00
_cell.angle_beta   90.00
_cell.angle_gamma   90.00
#
_symmetry.space_group_name_H-M   'P 1'
#
loop_
_entity.id
_entity.type
_entity.pdbx_description
1 polymer ?
#
loop_
_entity_poly.entity_id
_entity_poly.type
_entity_poly.pdbx_seq_one_letter_code
_entity_poly.pdbx_strand_id
1 'polypeptide(L)'
;MSEQEKWKWQEPGTTWKGIGLYHITLTITDRQPLLGTLAITNNDPTTAKVLRTALGNALIDCLLSIPHHHPEVQVLHFCLMPDHLHAVLYVRHAMPSGIAALVRGFWQASKKLGRASSITAASSITPNAIRREDQEELNDSQTLREATNRLEAFSNSLRKQMGDENYYQLPPVFQEMPFIHPMGHNTQLPNTIRYIDMNPQRLATKRLKPGLFRVQKNITIGERKYDGVGNTTILTGEHFKPVHVRQTMVKAAQHGDNATLRNYMNSCVLKARKGIVMISPFISTQEKQVMQVLLREQLPFILLADNGFRDYYKPSDILFDACAAGLVLILSPWPYDAKKRHITREECVALNAMAEEICNYLSI
;
A
#
# COMPACT_ATOMS: atom_id res chain seq x y z
N MET A 1 0.15 -30.49 28.09
CA MET A 1 -0.59 -29.28 27.65
C MET A 1 -1.40 -29.65 26.44
N SER A 2 -2.72 -29.48 26.49
CA SER A 2 -3.63 -29.94 25.43
C SER A 2 -3.50 -29.07 24.18
N GLU A 3 -3.73 -29.67 23.01
CA GLU A 3 -3.67 -29.00 21.69
C GLU A 3 -4.60 -27.79 21.55
N GLN A 4 -5.59 -27.66 22.43
CA GLN A 4 -6.58 -26.58 22.45
C GLN A 4 -6.05 -25.24 22.97
N GLU A 5 -4.85 -25.19 23.58
CA GLU A 5 -4.25 -23.91 24.01
C GLU A 5 -3.49 -23.18 22.90
N LYS A 6 -3.24 -23.82 21.74
CA LYS A 6 -2.39 -23.24 20.68
C LYS A 6 -3.04 -22.10 19.89
N TRP A 7 -4.35 -21.87 19.98
CA TRP A 7 -5.07 -20.92 19.12
C TRP A 7 -6.19 -20.14 19.82
N LYS A 8 -5.93 -19.60 21.02
CA LYS A 8 -6.79 -18.54 21.56
C LYS A 8 -6.44 -17.22 20.87
N TRP A 9 -7.32 -16.76 19.99
CA TRP A 9 -7.30 -15.38 19.51
C TRP A 9 -7.37 -14.44 20.71
N GLN A 10 -6.35 -13.61 20.89
CA GLN A 10 -6.32 -12.62 21.98
C GLN A 10 -6.93 -11.30 21.50
N GLU A 11 -7.72 -10.67 22.37
CA GLU A 11 -8.43 -9.44 22.05
C GLU A 11 -7.48 -8.27 21.72
N PRO A 12 -7.91 -7.31 20.87
CA PRO A 12 -7.15 -6.11 20.57
C PRO A 12 -6.75 -5.37 21.85
N GLY A 13 -5.45 -5.17 22.06
CA GLY A 13 -4.91 -4.51 23.27
C GLY A 13 -4.18 -5.45 24.24
N THR A 14 -4.15 -6.75 23.96
CA THR A 14 -3.29 -7.69 24.69
C THR A 14 -1.83 -7.61 24.22
N THR A 15 -0.92 -7.86 25.15
CA THR A 15 0.52 -7.87 24.89
C THR A 15 0.85 -9.04 23.95
N TRP A 16 1.11 -8.75 22.68
CA TRP A 16 1.54 -9.76 21.70
C TRP A 16 2.89 -10.36 22.12
N LYS A 17 2.85 -11.43 22.91
CA LYS A 17 4.02 -12.12 23.50
C LYS A 17 4.42 -13.39 22.74
N GLY A 18 3.67 -13.74 21.69
CA GLY A 18 3.82 -15.01 20.98
C GLY A 18 4.95 -15.01 19.96
N ILE A 19 5.59 -16.17 19.81
CA ILE A 19 6.39 -16.54 18.64
C ILE A 19 5.53 -16.31 17.39
N GLY A 20 6.08 -15.63 16.40
CA GLY A 20 5.29 -15.27 15.22
C GLY A 20 5.95 -14.26 14.31
N LEU A 21 5.27 -14.02 13.19
CA LEU A 21 5.69 -13.09 12.16
C LEU A 21 4.91 -11.78 12.31
N TYR A 22 5.62 -10.66 12.26
CA TYR A 22 5.05 -9.34 12.44
C TYR A 22 5.52 -8.42 11.31
N HIS A 23 4.58 -7.79 10.63
CA HIS A 23 4.86 -6.68 9.73
C HIS A 23 4.72 -5.37 10.50
N ILE A 24 5.79 -4.57 10.51
CA ILE A 24 5.77 -3.25 11.12
C ILE A 24 5.88 -2.16 10.05
N THR A 25 5.18 -1.05 10.27
CA THR A 25 5.27 0.14 9.43
C THR A 25 5.50 1.37 10.30
N LEU A 26 6.66 2.02 10.13
CA LEU A 26 6.98 3.30 10.77
C LEU A 26 6.87 4.41 9.71
N THR A 27 6.07 5.44 9.98
CA THR A 27 5.78 6.52 9.03
C THR A 27 6.26 7.86 9.60
N ILE A 28 6.85 8.71 8.75
CA ILE A 28 7.14 10.11 9.09
C ILE A 28 5.83 10.90 9.12
N THR A 29 5.70 11.79 10.10
CA THR A 29 4.58 12.72 10.22
C THR A 29 4.36 13.48 8.91
N ASP A 30 3.10 13.59 8.49
CA ASP A 30 2.71 14.25 7.23
C ASP A 30 3.35 13.67 5.96
N ARG A 31 3.91 12.46 6.01
CA ARG A 31 4.50 11.76 4.86
C ARG A 31 5.65 12.52 4.20
N GLN A 32 6.37 13.34 4.96
CA GLN A 32 7.53 14.08 4.44
C GLN A 32 8.66 13.11 4.02
N PRO A 33 9.31 13.31 2.86
CA PRO A 33 10.31 12.38 2.33
C PRO A 33 11.70 12.55 2.97
N LEU A 34 11.81 12.46 4.29
CA LEU A 34 13.07 12.74 5.00
C LEU A 34 14.04 11.54 5.08
N LEU A 35 13.59 10.33 4.72
CA LEU A 35 14.41 9.10 4.75
C LEU A 35 15.17 8.85 3.45
N GLY A 36 14.76 9.50 2.36
CA GLY A 36 15.39 9.30 1.06
C GLY A 36 14.62 9.93 -0.08
N THR A 37 15.21 9.83 -1.28
CA THR A 37 14.59 10.23 -2.54
C THR A 37 14.48 9.02 -3.44
N LEU A 38 13.31 8.82 -4.06
CA LEU A 38 13.13 7.79 -5.07
C LEU A 38 13.83 8.20 -6.37
N ALA A 39 14.83 7.42 -6.78
CA ALA A 39 15.48 7.51 -8.08
C ALA A 39 14.86 6.48 -9.04
N ILE A 40 14.72 6.89 -10.31
CA ILE A 40 14.15 6.08 -11.38
C ILE A 40 15.08 6.25 -12.59
N THR A 41 15.64 5.14 -13.08
CA THR A 41 16.55 5.18 -14.24
C THR A 41 15.73 5.03 -15.52
N ASN A 42 16.02 5.85 -16.53
CA ASN A 42 15.39 5.78 -17.86
C ASN A 42 13.85 5.79 -17.86
N ASN A 43 13.22 6.41 -16.85
CA ASN A 43 11.78 6.36 -16.64
C ASN A 43 11.18 4.94 -16.55
N ASP A 44 11.99 3.93 -16.21
CA ASP A 44 11.53 2.57 -15.98
C ASP A 44 11.23 2.36 -14.49
N PRO A 45 9.95 2.18 -14.10
CA PRO A 45 9.60 2.00 -12.70
C PRO A 45 10.19 0.72 -12.08
N THR A 46 10.57 -0.29 -12.86
CA THR A 46 11.20 -1.52 -12.33
C THR A 46 12.61 -1.26 -11.78
N THR A 47 13.24 -0.17 -12.21
CA THR A 47 14.57 0.25 -11.75
C THR A 47 14.53 1.10 -10.49
N ALA A 48 13.33 1.37 -9.95
CA ALA A 48 13.13 2.32 -8.87
C ALA A 48 13.88 1.91 -7.61
N LYS A 49 14.69 2.82 -7.08
CA LYS A 49 15.47 2.65 -5.84
C LYS A 49 15.37 3.88 -4.97
N VAL A 50 15.42 3.69 -3.65
CA VAL A 50 15.46 4.81 -2.71
C VAL A 50 16.91 5.14 -2.39
N LEU A 51 17.35 6.32 -2.84
CA LEU A 51 18.60 6.93 -2.43
C LEU A 51 18.40 7.50 -1.03
N ARG A 52 19.12 6.97 -0.05
CA ARG A 52 18.80 7.17 1.37
C ARG A 52 19.48 8.42 1.89
N THR A 53 18.82 9.13 2.80
CA THR A 53 19.46 10.20 3.58
C THR A 53 20.28 9.61 4.72
N ALA A 54 21.06 10.43 5.42
CA ALA A 54 21.72 10.03 6.67
C ALA A 54 20.71 9.52 7.72
N LEU A 55 19.56 10.18 7.85
CA LEU A 55 18.47 9.72 8.72
C LEU A 55 17.91 8.36 8.26
N GLY A 56 17.74 8.15 6.96
CA GLY A 56 17.29 6.89 6.39
C GLY A 56 18.23 5.72 6.70
N ASN A 57 19.54 5.92 6.59
CA ASN A 57 20.52 4.89 6.95
C ASN A 57 20.57 4.64 8.46
N ALA A 58 20.61 5.69 9.28
CA ALA A 58 20.59 5.54 10.73
C ALA A 58 19.36 4.75 11.22
N LEU A 59 18.21 4.94 10.55
CA LEU A 59 17.00 4.17 10.82
C LEU A 59 17.15 2.69 10.47
N ILE A 60 17.79 2.36 9.34
CA ILE A 60 18.10 0.97 8.95
C ILE A 60 19.07 0.35 9.95
N ASP A 61 20.11 1.08 10.36
CA ASP A 61 21.08 0.60 11.34
C ASP A 61 20.40 0.31 12.69
N CYS A 62 19.46 1.16 13.12
CA CYS A 62 18.60 0.90 14.28
C CYS A 62 17.70 -0.33 14.11
N LEU A 63 17.18 -0.59 12.90
CA LEU A 63 16.37 -1.78 12.64
C LEU A 63 17.24 -3.04 12.71
N LEU A 64 18.41 -3.01 12.07
CA LEU A 64 19.34 -4.13 11.99
C LEU A 64 20.08 -4.41 13.31
N SER A 65 20.09 -3.45 14.25
CA SER A 65 20.61 -3.67 15.60
C SER A 65 19.64 -4.41 16.51
N ILE A 66 18.35 -4.54 16.15
CA ILE A 66 17.33 -5.22 16.98
C ILE A 66 17.81 -6.60 17.47
N PRO A 67 18.34 -7.52 16.63
CA PRO A 67 18.78 -8.83 17.08
C PRO A 67 19.95 -8.82 18.08
N HIS A 68 20.73 -7.74 18.16
CA HIS A 68 21.81 -7.59 19.14
C HIS A 68 21.26 -7.34 20.55
N HIS A 69 20.12 -6.64 20.65
CA HIS A 69 19.45 -6.32 21.92
C HIS A 69 18.34 -7.32 22.26
N HIS A 70 17.76 -7.93 21.24
CA HIS A 70 16.66 -8.90 21.31
C HIS A 70 17.01 -10.13 20.46
N PRO A 71 17.91 -11.01 20.92
CA PRO A 71 18.37 -12.18 20.15
C PRO A 71 17.24 -13.16 19.80
N GLU A 72 16.13 -13.14 20.53
CA GLU A 72 14.88 -13.81 20.19
C GLU A 72 14.25 -13.37 18.85
N VAL A 73 14.62 -12.21 18.29
CA VAL A 73 14.03 -11.62 17.10
C VAL A 73 15.01 -11.63 15.93
N GLN A 74 14.48 -11.95 14.76
CA GLN A 74 15.18 -11.83 13.49
C GLN A 74 14.47 -10.81 12.59
N VAL A 75 15.25 -9.93 11.96
CA VAL A 75 14.75 -9.09 10.85
C VAL A 75 14.79 -9.95 9.59
N LEU A 76 13.63 -10.29 9.03
CA LEU A 76 13.55 -11.13 7.83
C LEU A 76 13.65 -10.32 6.55
N HIS A 77 12.98 -9.16 6.52
CA HIS A 77 12.87 -8.35 5.30
C HIS A 77 12.55 -6.90 5.66
N PHE A 78 12.93 -5.94 4.81
CA PHE A 78 12.51 -4.55 4.97
C PHE A 78 12.58 -3.78 3.65
N CYS A 79 11.82 -2.68 3.58
CA CYS A 79 11.94 -1.69 2.51
C CYS A 79 11.83 -0.30 3.12
N LEU A 80 12.87 0.51 2.90
CA LEU A 80 12.86 1.93 3.22
C LEU A 80 12.26 2.70 2.03
N MET A 81 11.17 3.41 2.29
CA MET A 81 10.55 4.36 1.38
C MET A 81 10.96 5.78 1.78
N PRO A 82 10.83 6.79 0.90
CA PRO A 82 11.19 8.18 1.21
C PRO A 82 10.65 8.72 2.53
N ASP A 83 9.44 8.31 2.92
CA ASP A 83 8.67 8.83 4.05
C ASP A 83 8.29 7.76 5.10
N HIS A 84 8.61 6.49 4.86
CA HIS A 84 8.25 5.41 5.79
C HIS A 84 9.16 4.19 5.64
N LEU A 85 9.15 3.31 6.64
CA LEU A 85 9.84 2.04 6.65
C LEU A 85 8.83 0.91 6.85
N HIS A 86 8.93 -0.11 6.01
CA HIS A 86 8.30 -1.41 6.25
C HIS A 86 9.36 -2.42 6.70
N ALA A 87 9.06 -3.24 7.70
CA ALA A 87 9.92 -4.36 8.08
C ALA A 87 9.09 -5.58 8.49
N VAL A 88 9.63 -6.77 8.22
CA VAL A 88 9.11 -8.06 8.66
C VAL A 88 10.04 -8.61 9.72
N LEU A 89 9.49 -8.83 10.91
CA LEU A 89 10.17 -9.38 12.07
C LEU A 89 9.66 -10.79 12.34
N TYR A 90 10.58 -11.69 12.68
CA TYR A 90 10.26 -13.01 13.19
C TYR A 90 10.69 -13.13 14.64
N VAL A 91 9.71 -13.26 15.53
CA VAL A 91 9.94 -13.59 16.94
C VAL A 91 10.08 -15.11 17.02
N ARG A 92 11.30 -15.60 17.24
CA ARG A 92 11.69 -17.02 17.21
C ARG A 92 11.40 -17.73 18.52
N HIS A 93 11.52 -17.00 19.62
CA HIS A 93 11.34 -17.49 20.98
C HIS A 93 10.42 -16.57 21.76
N ALA A 94 9.75 -17.11 22.78
CA ALA A 94 8.93 -16.30 23.68
C ALA A 94 9.80 -15.21 24.32
N MET A 95 9.31 -13.98 24.31
CA MET A 95 10.06 -12.81 24.78
C MET A 95 9.57 -12.41 26.17
N PRO A 96 10.46 -11.96 27.09
CA PRO A 96 10.05 -11.43 28.39
C PRO A 96 9.08 -10.25 28.26
N SER A 97 9.32 -9.41 27.26
CA SER A 97 8.46 -8.30 26.86
C SER A 97 7.90 -8.56 25.47
N GLY A 98 6.59 -8.38 25.25
CA GLY A 98 5.97 -8.65 23.95
C GLY A 98 6.46 -7.70 22.84
N ILE A 99 6.14 -8.01 21.58
CA ILE A 99 6.61 -7.27 20.38
C ILE A 99 6.30 -5.77 20.47
N ALA A 100 5.21 -5.39 21.13
CA ALA A 100 4.85 -3.99 21.30
C ALA A 100 5.89 -3.22 22.13
N ALA A 101 6.52 -3.85 23.13
CA ALA A 101 7.57 -3.23 23.92
C ALA A 101 8.86 -3.06 23.11
N LEU A 102 9.26 -4.09 22.35
CA LEU A 102 10.39 -4.02 21.42
C LEU A 102 10.20 -2.93 20.36
N VAL A 103 9.04 -2.92 19.69
CA VAL A 103 8.72 -1.91 18.68
C VAL A 103 8.66 -0.49 19.28
N ARG A 104 8.20 -0.35 20.52
CA ARG A 104 8.32 0.92 21.26
C ARG A 104 9.77 1.33 21.46
N GLY A 105 10.67 0.41 21.85
CA GLY A 105 12.10 0.68 21.98
C GLY A 105 12.71 1.18 20.67
N PHE A 106 12.47 0.46 19.57
CA PHE A 106 12.88 0.85 18.22
C PHE A 106 12.35 2.24 17.83
N TRP A 107 11.07 2.52 18.12
CA TRP A 107 10.46 3.83 17.86
C TRP A 107 11.11 4.96 18.67
N GLN A 108 11.46 4.73 19.94
CA GLN A 108 12.14 5.74 20.76
C GLN A 108 13.54 6.05 20.23
N ALA A 109 14.30 5.05 19.82
CA ALA A 109 15.59 5.25 19.14
C ALA A 109 15.42 6.04 17.84
N SER A 110 14.42 5.69 17.02
CA SER A 110 14.09 6.39 15.77
C SER A 110 13.75 7.87 16.02
N LYS A 111 12.95 8.17 17.06
CA LYS A 111 12.61 9.55 17.43
C LYS A 111 13.82 10.36 17.88
N LYS A 112 14.77 9.74 18.58
CA LYS A 112 16.03 10.39 18.97
C LYS A 112 16.83 10.81 17.72
N LEU A 113 16.96 9.93 16.74
CA LEU A 113 17.62 10.26 15.47
C LEU A 113 16.86 11.35 14.70
N GLY A 114 15.53 11.23 14.67
CA GLY A 114 14.64 12.20 14.02
C GLY A 114 14.81 13.63 14.51
N ARG A 115 14.85 13.84 15.84
CA ARG A 115 15.04 15.18 16.44
C ARG A 115 16.36 15.82 16.03
N ALA A 116 17.44 15.04 16.06
CA ALA A 116 18.75 15.51 15.63
C ALA A 116 18.72 15.93 14.15
N SER A 117 18.09 15.12 13.30
CA SER A 117 17.94 15.44 11.87
C SER A 117 17.13 16.71 11.62
N SER A 118 16.06 16.96 12.38
CA SER A 118 15.25 18.18 12.25
C SER A 118 16.06 19.45 12.51
N ILE A 119 16.98 19.41 13.47
CA ILE A 119 17.86 20.56 13.78
C ILE A 119 18.95 20.72 12.73
N THR A 120 19.59 19.63 12.30
CA THR A 120 20.60 19.71 11.24
C THR A 120 20.01 20.33 9.98
N ALA A 121 18.77 19.97 9.62
CA ALA A 121 18.07 20.56 8.48
C ALA A 121 17.75 22.06 8.68
N ALA A 122 17.42 22.49 9.91
CA ALA A 122 17.13 23.89 10.24
C ALA A 122 18.39 24.77 10.36
N SER A 123 19.53 24.20 10.77
CA SER A 123 20.81 24.90 10.95
C SER A 123 21.69 24.91 9.69
N SER A 124 21.30 24.19 8.63
CA SER A 124 22.03 24.11 7.36
C SER A 124 21.47 25.06 6.31
N ILE A 125 22.32 26.02 5.95
CA ILE A 125 22.39 26.80 4.70
C ILE A 125 22.00 25.93 3.47
N THR A 126 21.00 26.40 2.70
CA THR A 126 20.56 25.97 1.33
C THR A 126 20.56 24.47 0.98
N PRO A 127 19.40 23.88 0.63
CA PRO A 127 19.30 22.54 0.00
C PRO A 127 19.78 22.46 -1.47
N ASN A 128 20.55 23.42 -1.98
CA ASN A 128 20.68 23.65 -3.42
C ASN A 128 22.09 23.44 -4.02
N ALA A 129 23.02 22.79 -3.32
CA ALA A 129 24.41 22.61 -3.77
C ALA A 129 24.79 21.17 -4.17
N ILE A 130 23.83 20.30 -4.49
CA ILE A 130 24.10 19.01 -5.16
C ILE A 130 23.18 18.88 -6.37
N ARG A 131 23.37 19.79 -7.32
CA ARG A 131 22.85 19.64 -8.69
C ARG A 131 23.93 20.10 -9.65
N ARG A 132 24.51 19.12 -10.36
CA ARG A 132 25.57 19.23 -11.40
C ARG A 132 26.93 19.53 -10.75
N GLU A 133 27.98 18.75 -10.93
CA GLU A 133 28.51 18.08 -12.12
C GLU A 133 29.33 16.84 -11.72
N ASP A 134 29.51 15.97 -12.71
CA ASP A 134 30.54 14.96 -12.87
C ASP A 134 30.48 13.62 -12.13
N GLN A 135 30.55 12.59 -12.99
CA GLN A 135 30.68 11.19 -12.72
C GLN A 135 32.07 10.89 -12.16
N GLU A 136 32.19 10.69 -10.84
CA GLU A 136 33.26 9.88 -10.28
C GLU A 136 32.70 8.99 -9.17
N GLU A 137 32.73 7.67 -9.41
CA GLU A 137 32.43 6.63 -8.44
C GLU A 137 33.54 6.60 -7.35
N LEU A 138 33.46 7.52 -6.38
CA LEU A 138 34.18 7.40 -5.11
C LEU A 138 33.25 6.83 -4.04
N ASN A 139 33.59 5.64 -3.53
CA ASN A 139 33.04 4.89 -2.38
C ASN A 139 31.88 5.54 -1.57
N ASP A 140 30.71 5.67 -2.19
CA ASP A 140 29.49 6.30 -1.66
C ASP A 140 28.99 5.63 -0.34
N SER A 141 29.38 4.38 -0.10
CA SER A 141 29.07 3.66 1.14
C SER A 141 29.84 4.17 2.36
N GLN A 142 31.11 4.59 2.16
CA GLN A 142 31.96 5.04 3.27
C GLN A 142 31.57 6.45 3.73
N THR A 143 31.35 7.37 2.79
CA THR A 143 30.88 8.74 3.05
C THR A 143 29.52 8.74 3.75
N LEU A 144 28.62 7.86 3.34
CA LEU A 144 27.29 7.73 3.92
C LEU A 144 27.32 7.13 5.33
N ARG A 145 28.18 6.14 5.58
CA ARG A 145 28.42 5.59 6.92
C ARG A 145 29.00 6.64 7.87
N GLU A 146 29.92 7.47 7.38
CA GLU A 146 30.44 8.60 8.14
C GLU A 146 29.33 9.61 8.48
N ALA A 147 28.42 9.90 7.53
CA ALA A 147 27.28 10.77 7.77
C ALA A 147 26.32 10.22 8.84
N THR A 148 26.04 8.90 8.83
CA THR A 148 25.27 8.24 9.90
C THR A 148 25.95 8.42 11.25
N ASN A 149 27.24 8.08 11.36
CA ASN A 149 27.98 8.19 12.62
C ASN A 149 28.01 9.64 13.14
N ARG A 150 28.14 10.63 12.23
CA ARG A 150 28.06 12.05 12.58
C ARG A 150 26.68 12.43 13.12
N LEU A 151 25.59 11.93 12.55
CA LEU A 151 24.24 12.19 13.03
C LEU A 151 24.02 11.61 14.44
N GLU A 152 24.49 10.39 14.69
CA GLU A 152 24.41 9.77 16.03
C GLU A 152 25.24 10.54 17.07
N ALA A 153 26.48 10.89 16.73
CA ALA A 153 27.36 11.68 17.59
C ALA A 153 26.77 13.05 17.88
N PHE A 154 26.21 13.71 16.86
CA PHE A 154 25.52 15.00 16.99
C PHE A 154 24.29 14.87 17.90
N SER A 155 23.47 13.84 17.71
CA SER A 155 22.30 13.58 18.57
C SER A 155 22.69 13.44 20.05
N ASN A 156 23.77 12.72 20.34
CA ASN A 156 24.29 12.56 21.70
C ASN A 156 24.85 13.87 22.27
N SER A 157 25.61 14.62 21.47
CA SER A 157 26.19 15.90 21.87
C SER A 157 25.11 16.94 22.16
N LEU A 158 24.14 17.07 21.26
CA LEU A 158 23.01 18.00 21.39
C LEU A 158 22.19 17.73 22.65
N ARG A 159 21.88 16.45 22.93
CA ARG A 159 21.21 16.05 24.16
C ARG A 159 22.00 16.46 25.41
N LYS A 160 23.32 16.26 25.40
CA LYS A 160 24.21 16.65 26.51
C LYS A 160 24.26 18.17 26.71
N GLN A 161 24.23 18.96 25.63
CA GLN A 161 24.29 20.42 25.68
C GLN A 161 22.96 21.04 26.14
N MET A 162 21.83 20.57 25.63
CA MET A 162 20.51 21.15 25.92
C MET A 162 19.90 20.66 27.24
N GLY A 163 20.35 19.51 27.74
CA GLY A 163 19.69 18.77 28.81
C GLY A 163 18.49 17.98 28.30
N ASP A 164 18.09 16.95 29.05
CA ASP A 164 17.06 16.00 28.63
C ASP A 164 15.70 16.67 28.37
N GLU A 165 15.25 17.57 29.26
CA GLU A 165 13.94 18.21 29.12
C GLU A 165 13.81 18.99 27.80
N ASN A 166 14.78 19.86 27.51
CA ASN A 166 14.75 20.68 26.29
C ASN A 166 14.91 19.83 25.03
N TYR A 167 15.75 18.78 25.08
CA TYR A 167 15.94 17.89 23.93
C TYR A 167 14.64 17.17 23.54
N TYR A 168 13.87 16.68 24.52
CA TYR A 168 12.63 15.96 24.22
C TYR A 168 11.47 16.86 23.78
N GLN A 169 11.56 18.17 23.99
CA GLN A 169 10.63 19.17 23.45
C GLN A 169 10.84 19.46 21.95
N LEU A 170 11.98 19.05 21.38
CA LEU A 170 12.21 19.21 19.94
C LEU A 170 11.21 18.38 19.12
N PRO A 171 10.68 18.92 18.00
CA PRO A 171 9.66 18.26 17.21
C PRO A 171 10.20 16.94 16.63
N PRO A 172 9.61 15.79 16.99
CA PRO A 172 10.04 14.52 16.43
C PRO A 172 9.46 14.36 15.02
N VAL A 173 10.27 13.85 14.08
CA VAL A 173 9.81 13.49 12.73
C VAL A 173 8.89 12.26 12.73
N PHE A 174 8.97 11.43 13.77
CA PHE A 174 8.11 10.27 13.99
C PHE A 174 7.20 10.52 15.20
N GLN A 175 5.96 10.94 14.98
CA GLN A 175 5.02 11.19 16.07
C GLN A 175 4.13 9.98 16.38
N GLU A 176 3.82 9.16 15.38
CA GLU A 176 2.99 7.99 15.54
C GLU A 176 3.82 6.75 15.86
N MET A 177 3.29 5.89 16.73
CA MET A 177 3.89 4.58 17.00
C MET A 177 3.85 3.72 15.73
N PRO A 178 4.87 2.89 15.45
CA PRO A 178 4.80 1.97 14.33
C PRO A 178 3.54 1.11 14.38
N PHE A 179 2.87 0.98 13.25
CA PHE A 179 1.77 0.04 13.10
C PHE A 179 2.32 -1.38 13.12
N ILE A 180 1.72 -2.27 13.91
CA ILE A 180 2.13 -3.67 14.04
C ILE A 180 1.00 -4.55 13.51
N HIS A 181 1.30 -5.36 12.51
CA HIS A 181 0.38 -6.33 11.92
C HIS A 181 0.90 -7.76 12.14
N PRO A 182 0.29 -8.56 13.04
CA PRO A 182 0.64 -9.96 13.18
C PRO A 182 0.18 -10.76 11.95
N MET A 183 1.04 -11.67 11.49
CA MET A 183 0.75 -12.59 10.40
C MET A 183 0.46 -13.99 10.94
N GLY A 184 -0.75 -14.49 10.71
CA GLY A 184 -1.23 -15.78 11.20
C GLY A 184 -1.37 -16.87 10.13
N HIS A 185 -1.39 -16.53 8.84
CA HIS A 185 -1.54 -17.51 7.74
C HIS A 185 -0.25 -17.68 6.94
N ASN A 186 0.03 -18.91 6.51
CA ASN A 186 1.27 -19.26 5.78
C ASN A 186 1.48 -18.47 4.47
N THR A 187 0.41 -17.98 3.85
CA THR A 187 0.48 -17.15 2.63
C THR A 187 0.74 -15.67 2.89
N GLN A 188 0.59 -15.19 4.13
CA GLN A 188 0.77 -13.76 4.45
C GLN A 188 2.22 -13.32 4.35
N LEU A 189 3.18 -14.16 4.75
CA LEU A 189 4.60 -13.83 4.66
C LEU A 189 5.06 -13.57 3.21
N PRO A 190 4.91 -14.52 2.26
CA PRO A 190 5.35 -14.28 0.88
C PRO A 190 4.61 -13.11 0.22
N ASN A 191 3.30 -12.94 0.50
CA ASN A 191 2.53 -11.79 0.00
C ASN A 191 3.03 -10.46 0.57
N THR A 192 3.38 -10.42 1.86
CA THR A 192 3.89 -9.22 2.53
C THR A 192 5.27 -8.85 2.02
N ILE A 193 6.17 -9.83 1.85
CA ILE A 193 7.50 -9.60 1.25
C ILE A 193 7.34 -9.02 -0.15
N ARG A 194 6.53 -9.66 -1.00
CA ARG A 194 6.24 -9.15 -2.36
C ARG A 194 5.66 -7.74 -2.33
N TYR A 195 4.69 -7.46 -1.45
CA TYR A 195 4.11 -6.13 -1.30
C TYR A 195 5.19 -5.08 -0.96
N ILE A 196 6.07 -5.41 -0.02
CA ILE A 196 7.17 -4.56 0.44
C ILE A 196 8.14 -4.28 -0.71
N ASP A 197 8.57 -5.30 -1.44
CA ASP A 197 9.49 -5.17 -2.58
C ASP A 197 8.93 -4.35 -3.74
N MET A 198 7.62 -4.48 -3.99
CA MET A 198 6.97 -3.74 -5.06
C MET A 198 6.75 -2.25 -4.73
N ASN A 199 6.91 -1.81 -3.48
CA ASN A 199 6.54 -0.44 -3.10
C ASN A 199 7.36 0.65 -3.80
N PRO A 200 8.70 0.57 -3.94
CA PRO A 200 9.47 1.53 -4.72
C PRO A 200 8.99 1.63 -6.17
N GLN A 201 8.83 0.49 -6.84
CA GLN A 201 8.33 0.41 -8.21
C GLN A 201 6.91 1.01 -8.33
N ARG A 202 6.01 0.69 -7.40
CA ARG A 202 4.64 1.23 -7.40
C ARG A 202 4.64 2.74 -7.19
N LEU A 203 5.49 3.27 -6.31
CA LEU A 203 5.63 4.71 -6.14
C LEU A 203 6.17 5.37 -7.42
N ALA A 204 7.15 4.75 -8.09
CA ALA A 204 7.65 5.21 -9.38
C ALA A 204 6.54 5.23 -10.44
N THR A 205 5.78 4.15 -10.56
CA THR A 205 4.64 4.05 -11.48
C THR A 205 3.61 5.16 -11.22
N LYS A 206 3.26 5.45 -9.96
CA LYS A 206 2.36 6.56 -9.63
C LYS A 206 2.91 7.92 -10.05
N ARG A 207 4.22 8.14 -9.89
CA ARG A 207 4.88 9.41 -10.28
C ARG A 207 4.97 9.58 -11.79
N LEU A 208 5.21 8.50 -12.53
CA LEU A 208 5.32 8.50 -13.99
C LEU A 208 3.94 8.55 -14.69
N LYS A 209 2.90 8.01 -14.06
CA LYS A 209 1.54 7.92 -14.63
C LYS A 209 0.49 8.57 -13.71
N PRO A 210 0.64 9.85 -13.33
CA PRO A 210 -0.24 10.47 -12.32
C PRO A 210 -1.71 10.51 -12.74
N GLY A 211 -2.01 10.63 -14.05
CA GLY A 211 -3.39 10.64 -14.55
C GLY A 211 -4.18 9.35 -14.25
N LEU A 212 -3.50 8.21 -14.11
CA LEU A 212 -4.12 6.92 -13.82
C LEU A 212 -4.33 6.66 -12.32
N PHE A 213 -3.72 7.47 -11.45
CA PHE A 213 -3.72 7.23 -10.00
C PHE A 213 -4.19 8.43 -9.17
N ARG A 214 -4.53 9.56 -9.79
CA ARG A 214 -5.23 10.67 -9.14
C ARG A 214 -6.72 10.41 -9.16
N VAL A 215 -7.38 10.77 -8.06
CA VAL A 215 -8.85 10.75 -8.00
C VAL A 215 -9.39 11.87 -8.87
N GLN A 216 -10.12 11.49 -9.91
CA GLN A 216 -10.85 12.39 -10.81
C GLN A 216 -12.25 12.59 -10.22
N LYS A 217 -12.59 13.83 -9.87
CA LYS A 217 -13.83 14.16 -9.19
C LYS A 217 -14.94 14.52 -10.17
N ASN A 218 -16.19 14.23 -9.82
CA ASN A 218 -17.39 14.68 -10.55
C ASN A 218 -17.44 14.29 -12.04
N ILE A 219 -17.04 13.06 -12.37
CA ILE A 219 -17.27 12.47 -13.69
C ILE A 219 -18.78 12.28 -13.87
N THR A 220 -19.37 12.97 -14.84
CA THR A 220 -20.81 12.88 -15.12
C THR A 220 -21.08 11.79 -16.14
N ILE A 221 -21.96 10.83 -15.81
CA ILE A 221 -22.46 9.80 -16.72
C ILE A 221 -23.99 9.76 -16.58
N GLY A 222 -24.69 10.11 -17.65
CA GLY A 222 -26.13 10.37 -17.58
C GLY A 222 -26.43 11.48 -16.57
N GLU A 223 -27.34 11.20 -15.63
CA GLU A 223 -27.73 12.15 -14.58
C GLU A 223 -26.90 12.03 -13.29
N ARG A 224 -25.99 11.04 -13.22
CA ARG A 224 -25.21 10.75 -12.01
C ARG A 224 -23.80 11.30 -12.10
N LYS A 225 -23.24 11.58 -10.93
CA LYS A 225 -21.83 11.93 -10.74
C LYS A 225 -21.09 10.79 -10.06
N TYR A 226 -19.89 10.54 -10.54
CA TYR A 226 -18.96 9.57 -10.01
C TYR A 226 -17.64 10.24 -9.69
N ASP A 227 -16.96 9.77 -8.66
CA ASP A 227 -15.51 9.93 -8.61
C ASP A 227 -14.88 8.73 -9.34
N GLY A 228 -13.66 8.89 -9.85
CA GLY A 228 -12.97 7.83 -10.59
C GLY A 228 -11.47 7.79 -10.37
N VAL A 229 -10.89 6.60 -10.45
CA VAL A 229 -9.44 6.35 -10.45
C VAL A 229 -9.12 5.35 -11.56
N GLY A 230 -8.09 5.61 -12.35
CA GLY A 230 -7.71 4.77 -13.48
C GLY A 230 -7.87 5.51 -14.80
N ASN A 231 -8.07 4.75 -15.88
CA ASN A 231 -8.10 5.30 -17.23
C ASN A 231 -9.49 5.79 -17.64
N THR A 232 -9.73 7.10 -17.58
CA THR A 232 -11.02 7.67 -17.97
C THR A 232 -11.28 7.66 -19.47
N THR A 233 -10.27 7.44 -20.32
CA THR A 233 -10.51 7.29 -21.77
C THR A 233 -11.30 6.03 -22.10
N ILE A 234 -11.43 5.07 -21.17
CA ILE A 234 -12.31 3.91 -21.34
C ILE A 234 -13.77 4.34 -21.56
N LEU A 235 -14.18 5.49 -21.02
CA LEU A 235 -15.53 6.03 -21.19
C LEU A 235 -15.82 6.48 -22.62
N THR A 236 -14.80 6.66 -23.47
CA THR A 236 -14.97 7.01 -24.89
C THR A 236 -15.16 5.78 -25.79
N GLY A 237 -15.26 4.57 -25.20
CA GLY A 237 -15.57 3.36 -25.95
C GLY A 237 -16.98 3.42 -26.57
N GLU A 238 -17.23 2.58 -27.58
CA GLU A 238 -18.51 2.56 -28.30
C GLU A 238 -19.53 1.57 -27.72
N HIS A 239 -19.05 0.50 -27.07
CA HIS A 239 -19.88 -0.61 -26.65
C HIS A 239 -19.57 -1.06 -25.22
N PHE A 240 -20.61 -1.10 -24.39
CA PHE A 240 -20.52 -1.50 -22.99
C PHE A 240 -21.50 -2.63 -22.67
N LYS A 241 -21.13 -3.49 -21.72
CA LYS A 241 -22.05 -4.52 -21.21
C LYS A 241 -21.90 -4.74 -19.72
N PRO A 242 -23.00 -4.85 -18.95
CA PRO A 242 -22.92 -5.17 -17.55
C PRO A 242 -22.56 -6.65 -17.37
N VAL A 243 -21.69 -6.95 -16.41
CA VAL A 243 -21.50 -8.30 -15.87
C VAL A 243 -22.31 -8.38 -14.59
N HIS A 244 -23.42 -9.11 -14.65
CA HIS A 244 -24.37 -9.27 -13.55
C HIS A 244 -24.85 -10.72 -13.50
N VAL A 245 -24.25 -11.51 -12.61
CA VAL A 245 -24.60 -12.93 -12.46
C VAL A 245 -25.85 -13.05 -11.59
N ARG A 246 -26.95 -13.52 -12.19
CA ARG A 246 -28.24 -13.64 -11.49
C ARG A 246 -28.21 -14.81 -10.50
N GLN A 247 -28.81 -14.61 -9.33
CA GLN A 247 -28.88 -15.63 -8.27
C GLN A 247 -29.56 -16.93 -8.74
N THR A 248 -30.52 -16.83 -9.66
CA THR A 248 -31.20 -17.99 -10.26
C THR A 248 -30.24 -18.90 -11.03
N MET A 249 -29.27 -18.32 -11.76
CA MET A 249 -28.24 -19.08 -12.48
C MET A 249 -27.32 -19.85 -11.51
N VAL A 250 -26.95 -19.21 -10.39
CA VAL A 250 -26.12 -19.84 -9.36
C VAL A 250 -26.85 -20.99 -8.68
N LYS A 251 -28.14 -20.79 -8.35
CA LYS A 251 -28.97 -21.86 -7.77
C LYS A 251 -29.14 -23.02 -8.75
N ALA A 252 -29.40 -22.77 -10.03
CA ALA A 252 -29.51 -23.83 -11.04
C ALA A 252 -28.22 -24.66 -11.14
N ALA A 253 -27.05 -23.99 -11.12
CA ALA A 253 -25.75 -24.65 -11.13
C ALA A 253 -25.51 -25.55 -9.91
N GLN A 254 -25.95 -25.12 -8.72
CA GLN A 254 -25.90 -25.96 -7.51
C GLN A 254 -26.78 -27.22 -7.60
N HIS A 255 -27.80 -27.22 -8.46
CA HIS A 255 -28.66 -28.38 -8.74
C HIS A 255 -28.25 -29.15 -10.01
N GLY A 256 -27.04 -28.90 -10.54
CA GLY A 256 -26.46 -29.64 -11.66
C GLY A 256 -26.50 -28.93 -13.02
N ASP A 257 -27.35 -27.91 -13.21
CA ASP A 257 -27.35 -27.12 -14.45
C ASP A 257 -26.27 -26.04 -14.44
N ASN A 258 -25.05 -26.47 -14.72
CA ASN A 258 -23.89 -25.58 -14.82
C ASN A 258 -23.79 -24.89 -16.18
N ALA A 259 -24.53 -25.35 -17.19
CA ALA A 259 -24.37 -24.89 -18.57
C ALA A 259 -24.80 -23.42 -18.70
N THR A 260 -25.95 -23.06 -18.13
CA THR A 260 -26.48 -21.70 -18.19
C THR A 260 -25.52 -20.67 -17.60
N LEU A 261 -25.03 -20.91 -16.37
CA LEU A 261 -24.08 -20.03 -15.69
C LEU A 261 -22.76 -19.92 -16.45
N ARG A 262 -22.21 -21.07 -16.86
CA ARG A 262 -20.95 -21.12 -17.62
C ARG A 262 -21.05 -20.38 -18.94
N ASN A 263 -22.13 -20.60 -19.69
CA ASN A 263 -22.35 -19.95 -20.98
C ASN A 263 -22.50 -18.44 -20.84
N TYR A 264 -23.19 -17.97 -19.80
CA TYR A 264 -23.29 -16.54 -19.51
C TYR A 264 -21.91 -15.93 -19.24
N MET A 265 -21.14 -16.49 -18.32
CA MET A 265 -19.79 -16.00 -17.97
C MET A 265 -18.85 -16.01 -19.18
N ASN A 266 -18.85 -17.11 -19.95
CA ASN A 266 -18.09 -17.21 -21.18
C ASN A 266 -18.50 -16.14 -22.19
N SER A 267 -19.80 -15.85 -22.31
CA SER A 267 -20.28 -14.82 -23.23
C SER A 267 -19.76 -13.43 -22.86
N CYS A 268 -19.63 -13.11 -21.57
CA CYS A 268 -19.03 -11.85 -21.11
C CYS A 268 -17.57 -11.74 -21.55
N VAL A 269 -16.77 -12.78 -21.33
CA VAL A 269 -15.36 -12.82 -21.74
C VAL A 269 -15.22 -12.74 -23.26
N LEU A 270 -16.02 -13.49 -24.02
CA LEU A 270 -16.00 -13.46 -25.48
C LEU A 270 -16.38 -12.09 -26.05
N LYS A 271 -17.33 -11.38 -25.41
CA LYS A 271 -17.66 -10.00 -25.76
C LYS A 271 -16.51 -9.03 -25.44
N ALA A 272 -15.86 -9.20 -24.30
CA ALA A 272 -14.70 -8.40 -23.93
C ALA A 272 -13.54 -8.55 -24.93
N ARG A 273 -13.27 -9.78 -25.39
CA ARG A 273 -12.29 -10.04 -26.46
C ARG A 273 -12.62 -9.37 -27.79
N LYS A 274 -13.89 -9.06 -28.03
CA LYS A 274 -14.36 -8.32 -29.21
C LYS A 274 -14.33 -6.80 -29.01
N GLY A 275 -13.73 -6.30 -27.92
CA GLY A 275 -13.61 -4.87 -27.64
C GLY A 275 -14.78 -4.28 -26.85
N ILE A 276 -15.76 -5.07 -26.41
CA ILE A 276 -16.86 -4.57 -25.57
C ILE A 276 -16.37 -4.39 -24.15
N VAL A 277 -16.50 -3.19 -23.59
CA VAL A 277 -16.05 -2.90 -22.22
C VAL A 277 -17.03 -3.48 -21.21
N MET A 278 -16.53 -4.32 -20.31
CA MET A 278 -17.33 -4.91 -19.25
C MET A 278 -17.47 -3.95 -18.06
N ILE A 279 -18.66 -3.81 -17.50
CA ILE A 279 -18.94 -2.95 -16.33
C ILE A 279 -19.56 -3.80 -15.22
N SER A 280 -19.04 -3.73 -14.00
CA SER A 280 -19.64 -4.43 -12.86
C SER A 280 -19.08 -3.93 -11.53
N PRO A 281 -19.82 -4.05 -10.42
CA PRO A 281 -19.24 -3.99 -9.09
C PRO A 281 -18.44 -5.25 -8.70
N PHE A 282 -18.50 -6.32 -9.50
CA PHE A 282 -17.80 -7.58 -9.29
C PHE A 282 -17.92 -8.14 -7.86
N ILE A 283 -19.16 -8.21 -7.37
CA ILE A 283 -19.47 -8.52 -5.97
C ILE A 283 -19.37 -10.03 -5.74
N SER A 284 -20.02 -10.81 -6.60
CA SER A 284 -20.12 -12.26 -6.48
C SER A 284 -18.83 -12.99 -6.87
N THR A 285 -18.66 -14.22 -6.38
CA THR A 285 -17.53 -15.08 -6.75
C THR A 285 -17.45 -15.30 -8.27
N GLN A 286 -18.60 -15.46 -8.92
CA GLN A 286 -18.70 -15.69 -10.36
C GLN A 286 -18.32 -14.44 -11.15
N GLU A 287 -18.76 -13.25 -10.73
CA GLU A 287 -18.32 -12.00 -11.37
C GLU A 287 -16.81 -11.79 -11.18
N LYS A 288 -16.28 -12.05 -9.99
CA LYS A 288 -14.83 -12.00 -9.74
C LYS A 288 -14.04 -12.95 -10.64
N GLN A 289 -14.58 -14.12 -10.96
CA GLN A 289 -13.98 -15.05 -11.94
C GLN A 289 -13.94 -14.42 -13.34
N VAL A 290 -15.00 -13.72 -13.77
CA VAL A 290 -14.96 -12.95 -15.02
C VAL A 290 -13.87 -11.88 -14.96
N MET A 291 -13.83 -11.07 -13.89
CA MET A 291 -12.80 -10.03 -13.70
C MET A 291 -11.37 -10.61 -13.76
N GLN A 292 -11.14 -11.76 -13.14
CA GLN A 292 -9.83 -12.44 -13.18
C GLN A 292 -9.41 -12.81 -14.60
N VAL A 293 -10.35 -13.25 -15.44
CA VAL A 293 -10.07 -13.53 -16.86
C VAL A 293 -9.78 -12.25 -17.62
N LEU A 294 -10.55 -11.17 -17.39
CA LEU A 294 -10.30 -9.85 -18.01
C LEU A 294 -8.90 -9.33 -17.66
N LEU A 295 -8.52 -9.40 -16.39
CA LEU A 295 -7.19 -9.02 -15.90
C LEU A 295 -6.08 -9.85 -16.54
N ARG A 296 -6.24 -11.18 -16.55
CA ARG A 296 -5.25 -12.11 -17.12
C ARG A 296 -5.06 -11.91 -18.63
N GLU A 297 -6.14 -11.60 -19.34
CA GLU A 297 -6.13 -11.38 -20.79
C GLU A 297 -5.90 -9.92 -21.16
N GLN A 298 -5.60 -9.06 -20.18
CA GLN A 298 -5.34 -7.63 -20.37
C GLN A 298 -6.49 -6.91 -21.12
N LEU A 299 -7.73 -7.27 -20.81
CA LEU A 299 -8.94 -6.69 -21.41
C LEU A 299 -9.44 -5.51 -20.57
N PRO A 300 -9.85 -4.39 -21.18
CA PRO A 300 -10.30 -3.22 -20.44
C PRO A 300 -11.68 -3.42 -19.80
N PHE A 301 -11.87 -2.86 -18.60
CA PHE A 301 -13.15 -2.93 -17.88
C PHE A 301 -13.33 -1.78 -16.88
N ILE A 302 -14.59 -1.57 -16.47
CA ILE A 302 -14.98 -0.60 -15.45
C ILE A 302 -15.43 -1.35 -14.19
N LEU A 303 -14.83 -1.00 -13.05
CA LEU A 303 -15.21 -1.50 -11.72
C LEU A 303 -16.02 -0.44 -10.99
N LEU A 304 -17.20 -0.81 -10.47
CA LEU A 304 -17.96 0.05 -9.57
C LEU A 304 -17.60 -0.27 -8.11
N ALA A 305 -16.92 0.67 -7.44
CA ALA A 305 -16.52 0.54 -6.05
C ALA A 305 -17.69 0.80 -5.09
N ASP A 306 -17.67 0.11 -3.95
CA ASP A 306 -18.67 0.18 -2.90
C ASP A 306 -18.44 1.31 -1.87
N ASN A 307 -17.42 2.15 -2.10
CA ASN A 307 -17.09 3.28 -1.25
C ASN A 307 -16.34 4.34 -2.08
N GLY A 308 -16.35 5.59 -1.65
CA GLY A 308 -15.59 6.66 -2.28
C GLY A 308 -14.08 6.52 -2.10
N PHE A 309 -13.33 7.47 -2.66
CA PHE A 309 -11.87 7.49 -2.61
C PHE A 309 -11.34 8.50 -1.59
N ARG A 310 -10.35 8.07 -0.79
CA ARG A 310 -9.50 8.98 0.00
C ARG A 310 -8.55 9.76 -0.92
N ASP A 311 -8.01 10.88 -0.44
CA ASP A 311 -7.02 11.68 -1.18
C ASP A 311 -5.80 10.87 -1.65
N TYR A 312 -5.38 9.89 -0.84
CA TYR A 312 -4.26 8.99 -1.14
C TYR A 312 -4.70 7.58 -1.55
N TYR A 313 -5.87 7.44 -2.17
CA TYR A 313 -6.37 6.13 -2.59
C TYR A 313 -5.32 5.35 -3.40
N LYS A 314 -5.22 4.06 -3.09
CA LYS A 314 -4.36 3.09 -3.77
C LYS A 314 -5.22 1.85 -4.04
N PRO A 315 -5.40 1.45 -5.31
CA PRO A 315 -6.07 0.20 -5.64
C PRO A 315 -5.37 -1.01 -4.99
N SER A 316 -6.07 -2.14 -4.93
CA SER A 316 -5.44 -3.41 -4.56
C SER A 316 -4.32 -3.77 -5.54
N ASP A 317 -3.39 -4.63 -5.14
CA ASP A 317 -2.21 -5.02 -5.93
C ASP A 317 -2.50 -5.34 -7.40
N ILE A 318 -3.50 -6.20 -7.65
CA ILE A 318 -3.86 -6.62 -9.01
C ILE A 318 -4.52 -5.48 -9.80
N LEU A 319 -5.39 -4.68 -9.15
CA LEU A 319 -6.02 -3.53 -9.79
C LEU A 319 -5.02 -2.39 -10.02
N PHE A 320 -3.99 -2.27 -9.17
CA PHE A 320 -2.94 -1.28 -9.33
C PHE A 320 -2.19 -1.53 -10.64
N ASP A 321 -1.79 -2.78 -10.88
CA ASP A 321 -1.07 -3.16 -12.09
C ASP A 321 -1.94 -2.96 -13.34
N ALA A 322 -3.23 -3.29 -13.25
CA ALA A 322 -4.19 -3.07 -14.33
C ALA A 322 -4.47 -1.58 -14.61
N CYS A 323 -4.58 -0.75 -13.57
CA CYS A 323 -4.64 0.71 -13.70
C CYS A 323 -3.35 1.25 -14.32
N ALA A 324 -2.17 0.76 -13.93
CA ALA A 324 -0.90 1.17 -14.50
C ALA A 324 -0.80 0.85 -16.00
N ALA A 325 -1.42 -0.24 -16.44
CA ALA A 325 -1.54 -0.65 -17.83
C ALA A 325 -2.62 0.13 -18.61
N GLY A 326 -3.41 0.98 -17.94
CA GLY A 326 -4.48 1.75 -18.57
C GLY A 326 -5.74 0.94 -18.89
N LEU A 327 -5.88 -0.25 -18.30
CA LEU A 327 -6.97 -1.20 -18.59
C LEU A 327 -8.21 -1.00 -17.73
N VAL A 328 -8.09 -0.32 -16.60
CA VAL A 328 -9.17 -0.25 -15.60
C VAL A 328 -9.52 1.20 -15.31
N LEU A 329 -10.84 1.43 -15.22
CA LEU A 329 -11.42 2.59 -14.56
C LEU A 329 -12.25 2.11 -13.36
N ILE A 330 -11.90 2.57 -12.18
CA ILE A 330 -12.65 2.34 -10.96
C ILE A 330 -13.51 3.57 -10.72
N LEU A 331 -14.83 3.42 -10.74
CA LEU A 331 -15.79 4.48 -10.45
C LEU A 331 -16.43 4.25 -9.09
N SER A 332 -16.69 5.32 -8.36
CA SER A 332 -17.48 5.28 -7.13
C SER A 332 -18.62 6.29 -7.21
N PRO A 333 -19.88 5.85 -6.99
CA PRO A 333 -21.03 6.75 -6.95
C PRO A 333 -21.19 7.47 -5.60
N TRP A 334 -20.35 7.14 -4.61
CA TRP A 334 -20.54 7.58 -3.23
C TRP A 334 -19.35 8.38 -2.71
N PRO A 335 -19.58 9.32 -1.78
CA PRO A 335 -18.50 9.93 -1.03
C PRO A 335 -17.77 8.88 -0.19
N TYR A 336 -16.53 9.18 0.16
CA TYR A 336 -15.71 8.30 0.97
C TYR A 336 -16.23 8.25 2.42
N ASP A 337 -16.53 7.04 2.90
CA ASP A 337 -16.86 6.75 4.30
C ASP A 337 -15.70 6.00 4.97
N ALA A 338 -15.22 6.52 6.09
CA ALA A 338 -14.16 5.89 6.87
C ALA A 338 -14.62 4.73 7.74
N LYS A 339 -15.92 4.61 8.00
CA LYS A 339 -16.49 3.49 8.73
C LYS A 339 -16.47 2.27 7.81
N LYS A 340 -15.74 1.23 8.20
CA LYS A 340 -15.73 -0.07 7.52
C LYS A 340 -17.07 -0.77 7.76
N ARG A 341 -18.12 -0.34 7.06
CA ARG A 341 -19.41 -1.04 7.05
C ARG A 341 -19.43 -2.03 5.89
N HIS A 342 -20.10 -3.16 6.11
CA HIS A 342 -20.39 -4.08 5.02
C HIS A 342 -21.42 -3.44 4.09
N ILE A 343 -21.19 -3.56 2.77
CA ILE A 343 -22.18 -3.18 1.77
C ILE A 343 -23.47 -3.99 1.99
N THR A 344 -24.62 -3.31 1.98
CA THR A 344 -25.91 -3.99 2.15
C THR A 344 -26.37 -4.65 0.86
N ARG A 345 -27.40 -5.50 0.94
CA ARG A 345 -27.99 -6.11 -0.25
C ARG A 345 -28.58 -5.06 -1.18
N GLU A 346 -29.24 -4.05 -0.62
CA GLU A 346 -29.86 -2.94 -1.36
C GLU A 346 -28.81 -2.15 -2.13
N GLU A 347 -27.66 -1.90 -1.51
CA GLU A 347 -26.53 -1.23 -2.16
C GLU A 347 -25.90 -2.09 -3.25
N CYS A 348 -25.77 -3.40 -3.04
CA CYS A 348 -25.34 -4.33 -4.10
C CYS A 348 -26.27 -4.27 -5.32
N VAL A 349 -27.59 -4.24 -5.08
CA VAL A 349 -28.60 -4.12 -6.14
C VAL A 349 -28.48 -2.76 -6.84
N ALA A 350 -28.29 -1.68 -6.08
CA ALA A 350 -28.11 -0.34 -6.62
C ALA A 350 -26.87 -0.24 -7.52
N LEU A 351 -25.73 -0.81 -7.12
CA LEU A 351 -24.52 -0.83 -7.96
C LEU A 351 -24.74 -1.60 -9.26
N ASN A 352 -25.45 -2.73 -9.22
CA ASN A 352 -25.78 -3.48 -10.43
C ASN A 352 -26.71 -2.68 -11.36
N ALA A 353 -27.70 -1.98 -10.79
CA ALA A 353 -28.56 -1.08 -11.57
C ALA A 353 -27.76 0.07 -12.19
N MET A 354 -26.83 0.68 -11.46
CA MET A 354 -25.93 1.71 -11.99
C MET A 354 -25.04 1.18 -13.13
N ALA A 355 -24.56 -0.07 -13.05
CA ALA A 355 -23.81 -0.68 -14.15
C ALA A 355 -24.66 -0.81 -15.42
N GLU A 356 -25.93 -1.19 -15.28
CA GLU A 356 -26.90 -1.24 -16.38
C GLU A 356 -27.19 0.18 -16.94
N GLU A 357 -27.42 1.17 -16.08
CA GLU A 357 -27.64 2.57 -16.46
C GLU A 357 -26.44 3.14 -17.25
N ILE A 358 -25.21 2.96 -16.76
CA ILE A 358 -24.00 3.44 -17.43
C ILE A 358 -23.91 2.85 -18.85
N CYS A 359 -24.20 1.56 -19.00
CA CYS A 359 -24.16 0.92 -20.32
C CYS A 359 -25.18 1.56 -21.29
N ASN A 360 -26.37 1.92 -20.80
CA ASN A 360 -27.41 2.54 -21.62
C ASN A 360 -27.06 3.98 -22.04
N TYR A 361 -26.38 4.74 -21.18
CA TYR A 361 -25.96 6.11 -21.51
C TYR A 361 -24.75 6.18 -22.43
N LEU A 362 -23.82 5.22 -22.32
CA LEU A 362 -22.57 5.23 -23.07
C LEU A 362 -22.62 4.42 -24.37
N SER A 363 -23.52 3.46 -24.49
CA SER A 363 -23.70 2.72 -25.76
C SER A 363 -24.55 3.55 -26.71
N ILE A 364 -24.03 3.83 -27.89
CA ILE A 364 -24.74 4.50 -28.99
C ILE A 364 -25.56 3.49 -29.78
#